data_AF-A0A522H6N6-F1
#
_entry.id   AF-A0A522H6N6-F1
#
_cell.length_a   1.000
_cell.length_b   1.000
_cell.length_c   1.000
_cell.angle_alpha   90.00
_cell.angle_beta   90.00
_cell.angle_gamma   90.00
#
_symmetry.space_group_name_H-M   'P 1'
#
loop_
_entity.id
_entity.type
_entity.pdbx_description
1 polymer ?
#
loop_
_entity_poly.entity_id
_entity_poly.type
_entity_poly.pdbx_seq_one_letter_code
_entity_poly.pdbx_strand_id
1 'polypeptide(L)'
;MRFTEYVVLESADKAVDPLGFRRPARALQDMLFPQFTVLTLRPAYLSSLCCILDQLGDESFEPRQLSKRFRELEVYWGIANATVDASIINVTKYQRLRGAQVNLKSIPLRHPIYQRLSYGTLGHYSSASLRWGLVESDGHTLRPLGRDLADAFSSRNRALPFREALTRWRRGHTFSQDDFKRAGAHFGVDVAPSRTESEIWCKLIDTWCKESRRVEPLWSAPPKWQALEAGFSSASAYRVLWNQVRRQYESLATELTAIDRFERLAAATQFVLDLRIASLEYGDTFKDVMPHGAQAFAAATTALAADYVAAPAFHDSRRLFASVAKAAGDFRALTERVVDHHVDHQTAKGISPIIKDSKLLVAGRVNSNRLKEALAIFDNASDDAAAQLDGLQFLYRRQWHFEKCRSWYDWAHPQRLAAR
;
A
#
# COMPACT_ATOMS: atom_id res chain seq x y z
N MET A 1 -18.13 8.97 10.49
CA MET A 1 -17.44 9.16 9.19
C MET A 1 -17.48 7.84 8.41
N ARG A 2 -18.33 7.71 7.38
CA ARG A 2 -18.34 6.49 6.54
C ARG A 2 -17.17 6.61 5.56
N PHE A 3 -16.04 5.98 5.90
CA PHE A 3 -14.89 5.88 5.02
C PHE A 3 -15.34 5.36 3.64
N THR A 4 -14.77 5.94 2.58
CA THR A 4 -15.00 5.49 1.22
C THR A 4 -14.55 4.04 1.07
N GLU A 5 -15.35 3.21 0.39
CA GLU A 5 -15.19 1.77 0.19
C GLU A 5 -13.99 1.37 -0.72
N TYR A 6 -12.99 2.25 -0.81
CA TYR A 6 -11.69 2.06 -1.48
C TYR A 6 -10.53 1.94 -0.49
N VAL A 7 -10.83 1.75 0.79
CA VAL A 7 -9.82 1.54 1.83
C VAL A 7 -10.17 0.27 2.59
N VAL A 8 -9.68 -0.85 2.08
CA VAL A 8 -9.32 -1.97 2.95
C VAL A 8 -7.81 -1.88 3.06
N LEU A 9 -7.33 -1.33 4.17
CA LEU A 9 -5.96 -1.67 4.57
C LEU A 9 -5.93 -3.19 4.73
N GLU A 10 -4.77 -3.81 4.52
CA GLU A 10 -4.55 -5.28 4.56
C GLU A 10 -4.99 -5.99 5.86
N SER A 11 -5.69 -5.31 6.76
CA SER A 11 -6.73 -5.88 7.62
C SER A 11 -7.77 -4.81 7.93
N ALA A 12 -9.05 -5.16 8.06
CA ALA A 12 -10.10 -4.22 8.50
C ALA A 12 -9.76 -3.58 9.86
N ASP A 13 -8.95 -4.27 10.66
CA ASP A 13 -8.38 -3.83 11.94
C ASP A 13 -7.43 -2.62 11.78
N LYS A 14 -6.77 -2.48 10.61
CA LYS A 14 -5.87 -1.36 10.28
C LYS A 14 -6.60 -0.09 9.80
N ALA A 15 -7.93 -0.11 9.63
CA ALA A 15 -8.75 0.97 9.07
C ALA A 15 -8.72 2.27 9.90
N VAL A 16 -8.45 2.18 11.19
CA VAL A 16 -8.18 3.32 12.06
C VAL A 16 -6.66 3.53 12.10
N ASP A 17 -6.23 4.78 11.94
CA ASP A 17 -4.85 5.18 12.18
C ASP A 17 -4.79 5.84 13.56
N PRO A 18 -4.71 5.05 14.65
CA PRO A 18 -4.93 5.54 16.01
C PRO A 18 -3.84 6.53 16.44
N LEU A 19 -2.62 6.39 15.89
CA LEU A 19 -1.43 7.16 16.24
C LEU A 19 -0.94 8.07 15.09
N GLY A 20 -1.60 8.07 13.93
CA GLY A 20 -1.31 9.00 12.84
C GLY A 20 -0.13 8.62 11.95
N PHE A 21 0.26 7.34 11.92
CA PHE A 21 1.45 6.86 11.22
C PHE A 21 1.33 6.83 9.70
N ARG A 22 0.12 6.89 9.12
CA ARG A 22 -0.04 6.77 7.67
C ARG A 22 0.66 7.87 6.90
N ARG A 23 0.58 9.12 7.37
CA ARG A 23 1.18 10.27 6.66
C ARG A 23 2.71 10.25 6.73
N PRO A 24 3.36 10.08 7.90
CA PRO A 24 4.81 9.94 7.97
C PRO A 24 5.33 8.72 7.21
N ALA A 25 4.67 7.55 7.34
CA ALA A 25 5.08 6.35 6.61
C ALA A 25 5.02 6.56 5.09
N ARG A 26 3.94 7.19 4.58
CA ARG A 26 3.81 7.51 3.16
C ARG A 26 4.90 8.47 2.68
N ALA A 27 5.27 9.45 3.49
CA ALA A 27 6.32 10.38 3.10
C ALA A 27 7.70 9.71 3.03
N LEU A 28 8.00 8.82 3.98
CA LEU A 28 9.21 8.00 3.94
C LEU A 28 9.22 7.03 2.74
N GLN A 29 8.06 6.44 2.41
CA GLN A 29 7.91 5.64 1.18
C GLN A 29 8.14 6.50 -0.07
N ASP A 30 7.61 7.72 -0.12
CA ASP A 30 7.76 8.66 -1.24
C ASP A 30 9.22 9.10 -1.44
N MET A 31 10.09 9.00 -0.44
CA MET A 31 11.54 9.25 -0.60
C MET A 31 12.22 8.20 -1.48
N LEU A 32 11.74 6.95 -1.45
CA LEU A 32 12.32 5.84 -2.21
C LEU A 32 11.52 5.54 -3.48
N PHE A 33 10.19 5.55 -3.38
CA PHE A 33 9.27 5.06 -4.40
C PHE A 33 8.06 5.98 -4.55
N PRO A 34 8.25 7.22 -5.01
CA PRO A 34 7.11 8.12 -5.22
C PRO A 34 6.13 7.55 -6.26
N GLN A 35 6.56 6.69 -7.18
CA GLN A 35 5.67 6.08 -8.18
C GLN A 35 4.51 5.28 -7.56
N PHE A 36 4.70 4.77 -6.35
CA PHE A 36 3.76 3.84 -5.75
C PHE A 36 2.71 4.53 -4.89
N THR A 37 1.47 4.10 -5.11
CA THR A 37 0.34 4.35 -4.22
C THR A 37 -0.20 3.01 -3.72
N VAL A 38 -1.19 3.09 -2.84
CA VAL A 38 -1.93 1.89 -2.39
C VAL A 38 -2.69 1.21 -3.54
N LEU A 39 -2.94 1.90 -4.65
CA LEU A 39 -3.71 1.36 -5.79
C LEU A 39 -2.84 0.88 -6.95
N THR A 40 -1.60 1.36 -7.07
CA THR A 40 -0.64 0.83 -8.05
C THR A 40 -0.01 -0.45 -7.51
N LEU A 41 -0.75 -1.56 -7.61
CA LEU A 41 -0.32 -2.89 -7.14
C LEU A 41 0.28 -3.77 -8.24
N ARG A 42 -0.07 -3.50 -9.50
CA ARG A 42 0.52 -4.14 -10.68
C ARG A 42 0.73 -3.11 -11.79
N PRO A 43 1.77 -3.24 -12.63
CA PRO A 43 1.98 -2.37 -13.79
C PRO A 43 0.82 -2.38 -14.78
N ALA A 44 0.14 -3.53 -14.92
CA ALA A 44 -1.03 -3.70 -15.79
C ALA A 44 -2.14 -2.66 -15.57
N TYR A 45 -2.30 -2.15 -14.34
CA TYR A 45 -3.26 -1.07 -14.04
C TYR A 45 -2.93 0.22 -14.79
N LEU A 46 -1.65 0.58 -14.86
CA LEU A 46 -1.22 1.78 -15.56
C LEU A 46 -1.29 1.58 -17.07
N SER A 47 -1.00 0.37 -17.55
CA SER A 47 -1.19 0.00 -18.96
C SER A 47 -2.66 0.09 -19.39
N SER A 48 -3.58 -0.50 -18.62
CA SER A 48 -5.02 -0.45 -18.93
C SER A 48 -5.59 0.96 -18.80
N LEU A 49 -5.12 1.74 -17.82
CA LEU A 49 -5.46 3.15 -17.68
C LEU A 49 -5.04 3.94 -18.91
N CYS A 50 -3.84 3.72 -19.45
CA CYS A 50 -3.40 4.41 -20.66
C CYS A 50 -4.37 4.09 -21.81
N CYS A 51 -4.78 2.84 -22.02
CA CYS A 51 -5.80 2.52 -23.02
C CYS A 51 -7.13 3.22 -22.81
N ILE A 52 -7.60 3.32 -21.55
CA ILE A 52 -8.87 3.99 -21.24
C ILE A 52 -8.77 5.49 -21.50
N LEU A 53 -7.67 6.14 -21.11
CA LEU A 53 -7.45 7.56 -21.35
C LEU A 53 -7.31 7.87 -22.84
N ASP A 54 -6.57 7.04 -23.58
CA ASP A 54 -6.43 7.16 -25.03
C ASP A 54 -7.80 7.12 -25.72
N GLN A 55 -8.65 6.17 -25.34
CA GLN A 55 -10.01 6.01 -25.86
C GLN A 55 -10.95 7.19 -25.55
N LEU A 56 -10.61 7.98 -24.52
CA LEU A 56 -11.35 9.16 -24.09
C LEU A 56 -10.69 10.47 -24.58
N GLY A 57 -9.48 10.42 -25.12
CA GLY A 57 -8.68 11.60 -25.48
C GLY A 57 -9.26 12.43 -26.64
N ASP A 58 -10.06 11.80 -27.50
CA ASP A 58 -10.68 12.47 -28.66
C ASP A 58 -11.93 13.30 -28.28
N GLU A 59 -12.33 13.30 -27.01
CA GLU A 59 -13.55 13.95 -26.54
C GLU A 59 -13.26 14.99 -25.45
N SER A 60 -13.90 16.16 -25.58
CA SER A 60 -13.90 17.17 -24.53
C SER A 60 -14.96 16.82 -23.48
N PHE A 61 -14.55 16.70 -22.23
CA PHE A 61 -15.43 16.37 -21.11
C PHE A 61 -15.32 17.40 -19.99
N GLU A 62 -16.44 17.65 -19.32
CA GLU A 62 -16.41 18.19 -17.97
C GLU A 62 -15.75 17.17 -17.01
N PRO A 63 -15.00 17.57 -15.97
CA PRO A 63 -14.26 16.64 -15.10
C PRO A 63 -15.11 15.51 -14.48
N ARG A 64 -16.36 15.82 -14.14
CA ARG A 64 -17.33 14.83 -13.62
C ARG A 64 -17.75 13.82 -14.69
N GLN A 65 -17.88 14.24 -15.94
CA GLN A 65 -18.22 13.37 -17.06
C GLN A 65 -17.04 12.46 -17.38
N LEU A 66 -15.81 12.98 -17.41
CA LEU A 66 -14.60 12.16 -17.61
C LEU A 66 -14.52 11.04 -16.58
N SER A 67 -14.70 11.35 -15.30
CA SER A 67 -14.66 10.35 -14.22
C SER A 67 -15.72 9.25 -14.38
N LYS A 68 -16.92 9.63 -14.84
CA LYS A 68 -17.99 8.66 -15.13
C LYS A 68 -17.65 7.80 -16.34
N ARG A 69 -17.21 8.40 -17.45
CA ARG A 69 -16.82 7.68 -18.68
C ARG A 69 -15.66 6.73 -18.45
N PHE A 70 -14.66 7.17 -17.68
CA PHE A 70 -13.58 6.30 -17.25
C PHE A 70 -14.13 5.09 -16.49
N ARG A 71 -14.99 5.31 -15.49
CA ARG A 71 -15.60 4.22 -14.71
C ARG A 71 -16.39 3.26 -15.60
N GLU A 72 -17.17 3.77 -16.55
CA GLU A 72 -17.92 2.94 -17.52
C GLU A 72 -16.99 1.98 -18.28
N LEU A 73 -15.82 2.44 -18.74
CA LEU A 73 -14.81 1.61 -19.41
C LEU A 73 -14.06 0.68 -18.43
N GLU A 74 -13.74 1.15 -17.23
CA GLU A 74 -13.10 0.36 -16.16
C GLU A 74 -13.98 -0.85 -15.75
N VAL A 75 -15.32 -0.71 -15.78
CA VAL A 75 -16.23 -1.82 -15.47
C VAL A 75 -15.97 -3.04 -16.36
N TYR A 76 -15.75 -2.84 -17.66
CA TYR A 76 -15.45 -3.94 -18.59
C TYR A 76 -14.23 -4.74 -18.11
N TRP A 77 -13.14 -4.04 -17.82
CA TRP A 77 -11.90 -4.68 -17.35
C TRP A 77 -12.06 -5.29 -15.95
N GLY A 78 -12.82 -4.64 -15.06
CA GLY A 78 -13.14 -5.17 -13.74
C GLY A 78 -13.89 -6.50 -13.79
N ILE A 79 -14.88 -6.64 -14.68
CA ILE A 79 -15.62 -7.90 -14.89
C ILE A 79 -14.72 -8.98 -15.50
N ALA A 80 -13.87 -8.61 -16.47
CA ALA A 80 -12.91 -9.54 -17.08
C ALA A 80 -11.98 -10.15 -16.03
N ASN A 81 -11.40 -9.31 -15.16
CA ASN A 81 -10.55 -9.77 -14.06
C ASN A 81 -11.33 -10.60 -13.02
N ALA A 82 -12.56 -10.21 -12.69
CA ALA A 82 -13.41 -10.96 -11.77
C ALA A 82 -13.86 -12.32 -12.32
N THR A 83 -13.78 -12.53 -13.64
CA THR A 83 -14.14 -13.78 -14.30
C THR A 83 -13.01 -14.80 -14.26
N VAL A 84 -11.76 -14.33 -14.19
CA VAL A 84 -10.56 -15.16 -14.06
C VAL A 84 -10.00 -15.18 -12.64
N ASP A 85 -10.78 -14.73 -11.66
CA ASP A 85 -10.43 -14.69 -10.24
C ASP A 85 -9.07 -14.03 -9.95
N ALA A 86 -8.76 -12.97 -10.71
CA ALA A 86 -7.55 -12.19 -10.54
C ALA A 86 -7.46 -11.54 -9.15
N SER A 87 -6.23 -11.28 -8.69
CA SER A 87 -5.89 -10.77 -7.36
C SER A 87 -6.22 -9.28 -7.15
N ILE A 88 -7.42 -8.86 -7.53
CA ILE A 88 -7.88 -7.46 -7.43
C ILE A 88 -8.56 -7.19 -6.10
N ILE A 89 -8.13 -6.10 -5.43
CA ILE A 89 -8.81 -5.58 -4.26
C ILE A 89 -10.25 -5.19 -4.61
N ASN A 90 -11.21 -5.65 -3.81
CA ASN A 90 -12.65 -5.43 -4.00
C ASN A 90 -13.21 -5.99 -5.33
N VAL A 91 -12.63 -7.08 -5.84
CA VAL A 91 -13.14 -7.82 -7.01
C VAL A 91 -14.63 -8.20 -6.87
N THR A 92 -15.11 -8.39 -5.64
CA THR A 92 -16.49 -8.73 -5.29
C THR A 92 -17.54 -7.79 -5.89
N LYS A 93 -17.23 -6.50 -6.05
CA LYS A 93 -18.17 -5.54 -6.67
C LYS A 93 -18.39 -5.81 -8.15
N TYR A 94 -17.38 -6.34 -8.84
CA TYR A 94 -17.48 -6.74 -10.25
C TYR A 94 -18.00 -8.17 -10.40
N GLN A 95 -17.75 -9.06 -9.42
CA GLN A 95 -18.34 -10.39 -9.38
C GLN A 95 -19.87 -10.34 -9.40
N ARG A 96 -20.48 -9.35 -8.71
CA ARG A 96 -21.93 -9.12 -8.74
C ARG A 96 -22.48 -8.72 -10.11
N LEU A 97 -21.61 -8.28 -11.02
CA LEU A 97 -21.98 -7.93 -12.39
C LEU A 97 -21.74 -9.09 -13.37
N ARG A 98 -21.28 -10.26 -12.90
CA ARG A 98 -21.14 -11.46 -13.73
C ARG A 98 -22.53 -12.03 -14.04
N GLY A 99 -23.04 -11.71 -15.23
CA GLY A 99 -24.20 -12.37 -15.83
C GLY A 99 -23.79 -13.39 -16.90
N ALA A 100 -24.73 -14.17 -17.41
CA ALA A 100 -24.50 -14.98 -18.61
C ALA A 100 -24.19 -14.11 -19.84
N GLN A 101 -24.84 -12.95 -19.89
CA GLN A 101 -24.65 -11.89 -20.88
C GLN A 101 -24.76 -10.53 -20.18
N VAL A 102 -23.82 -9.63 -20.46
CA VAL A 102 -23.72 -8.32 -19.82
C VAL A 102 -23.44 -7.26 -20.86
N ASN A 103 -24.10 -6.11 -20.77
CA ASN A 103 -23.74 -4.91 -21.53
C ASN A 103 -23.72 -3.69 -20.59
N LEU A 104 -23.09 -2.60 -21.03
CA LEU A 104 -23.00 -1.40 -20.20
C LEU A 104 -24.37 -0.80 -19.86
N LYS A 105 -25.32 -0.84 -20.82
CA LYS A 105 -26.65 -0.23 -20.69
C LYS A 105 -27.54 -0.96 -19.67
N SER A 106 -27.27 -2.23 -19.39
CA SER A 106 -28.00 -3.02 -18.39
C SER A 106 -27.57 -2.71 -16.96
N ILE A 107 -26.49 -1.94 -16.75
CA ILE A 107 -26.05 -1.53 -15.41
C ILE A 107 -26.75 -0.21 -15.06
N PRO A 108 -27.64 -0.19 -14.05
CA PRO A 108 -28.39 1.01 -13.70
C PRO A 108 -27.48 2.16 -13.30
N LEU A 109 -27.81 3.40 -13.68
CA LEU A 109 -27.04 4.59 -13.29
C LEU A 109 -26.93 4.78 -11.77
N ARG A 110 -27.91 4.26 -11.00
CA ARG A 110 -27.91 4.29 -9.52
C ARG A 110 -27.08 3.16 -8.89
N HIS A 111 -26.49 2.28 -9.69
CA HIS A 111 -25.71 1.16 -9.19
C HIS A 111 -24.52 1.67 -8.35
N PRO A 112 -24.19 1.04 -7.21
CA PRO A 112 -23.11 1.48 -6.32
C PRO A 112 -21.75 1.65 -7.01
N ILE A 113 -21.52 0.96 -8.13
CA ILE A 113 -20.29 1.09 -8.94
C ILE A 113 -20.05 2.51 -9.47
N TYR A 114 -21.10 3.33 -9.61
CA TYR A 114 -21.03 4.71 -10.06
C TYR A 114 -21.03 5.73 -8.90
N GLN A 115 -21.00 5.27 -7.65
CA GLN A 115 -20.88 6.15 -6.50
C GLN A 115 -19.41 6.51 -6.27
N ARG A 116 -19.16 7.73 -5.77
CA ARG A 116 -17.82 8.21 -5.35
C ARG A 116 -16.76 8.18 -6.47
N LEU A 117 -17.14 8.60 -7.68
CA LEU A 117 -16.28 8.61 -8.88
C LEU A 117 -14.98 9.43 -8.74
N SER A 118 -14.96 10.43 -7.84
CA SER A 118 -13.78 11.28 -7.59
C SER A 118 -12.70 10.60 -6.73
N TYR A 119 -13.01 9.50 -6.05
CA TYR A 119 -12.09 8.81 -5.15
C TYR A 119 -11.83 7.38 -5.65
N GLY A 120 -10.60 7.10 -6.07
CA GLY A 120 -10.18 5.75 -6.48
C GLY A 120 -9.48 5.70 -7.83
N THR A 121 -10.07 6.26 -8.89
CA THR A 121 -9.58 5.95 -10.25
C THR A 121 -8.77 7.10 -10.87
N LEU A 122 -9.36 8.24 -11.24
CA LEU A 122 -8.57 9.36 -11.78
C LEU A 122 -7.61 9.95 -10.72
N GLY A 123 -8.09 10.38 -9.55
CA GLY A 123 -7.21 11.10 -8.60
C GLY A 123 -5.97 10.32 -8.13
N HIS A 124 -6.08 9.01 -7.87
CA HIS A 124 -4.98 8.21 -7.34
C HIS A 124 -4.08 7.60 -8.41
N TYR A 125 -4.65 7.20 -9.56
CA TYR A 125 -3.81 6.71 -10.64
C TYR A 125 -3.18 7.86 -11.42
N SER A 126 -3.85 9.01 -11.61
CA SER A 126 -3.24 10.17 -12.26
C SER A 126 -1.96 10.62 -11.55
N SER A 127 -1.90 10.60 -10.20
CA SER A 127 -0.65 10.94 -9.50
C SER A 127 0.50 9.97 -9.79
N ALA A 128 0.20 8.68 -9.93
CA ALA A 128 1.23 7.69 -10.27
C ALA A 128 1.60 7.75 -11.76
N SER A 129 0.63 7.90 -12.65
CA SER A 129 0.85 8.09 -14.09
C SER A 129 1.67 9.34 -14.38
N LEU A 130 1.43 10.44 -13.64
CA LEU A 130 2.24 11.66 -13.68
C LEU A 130 3.69 11.36 -13.28
N ARG A 131 3.89 10.68 -12.13
CA ARG A 131 5.22 10.33 -11.61
C ARG A 131 5.99 9.36 -12.52
N TRP A 132 5.29 8.53 -13.31
CA TRP A 132 5.89 7.70 -14.36
C TRP A 132 6.08 8.43 -15.70
N GLY A 133 5.58 9.66 -15.84
CA GLY A 133 5.63 10.40 -17.10
C GLY A 133 4.74 9.82 -18.21
N LEU A 134 3.67 9.09 -17.85
CA LEU A 134 2.71 8.52 -18.80
C LEU A 134 1.67 9.54 -19.28
N VAL A 135 1.38 10.55 -18.46
CA VAL A 135 0.40 11.61 -18.73
C VAL A 135 1.02 13.00 -18.53
N GLU A 136 0.45 14.00 -19.17
CA GLU A 136 0.75 15.42 -18.97
C GLU A 136 0.25 15.90 -17.60
N SER A 137 0.62 17.12 -17.20
CA SER A 137 0.28 17.72 -15.89
C SER A 137 -1.22 17.79 -15.59
N ASP A 138 -2.06 17.71 -16.61
CA ASP A 138 -3.52 17.64 -16.48
C ASP A 138 -4.04 16.28 -15.97
N GLY A 139 -3.15 15.27 -15.88
CA GLY A 139 -3.43 13.95 -15.35
C GLY A 139 -4.24 13.03 -16.27
N HIS A 140 -4.55 13.44 -17.50
CA HIS A 140 -5.40 12.67 -18.43
C HIS A 140 -4.89 12.64 -19.87
N THR A 141 -4.17 13.65 -20.34
CA THR A 141 -3.58 13.64 -21.69
C THR A 141 -2.36 12.73 -21.72
N LEU A 142 -2.32 11.74 -22.61
CA LEU A 142 -1.19 10.82 -22.70
C LEU A 142 0.06 11.48 -23.29
N ARG A 143 1.22 11.17 -22.70
CA ARG A 143 2.55 11.41 -23.27
C ARG A 143 2.92 10.31 -24.27
N PRO A 144 3.97 10.47 -25.09
CA PRO A 144 4.36 9.46 -26.10
C PRO A 144 4.50 8.04 -25.53
N LEU A 145 5.24 7.84 -24.43
CA LEU A 145 5.37 6.53 -23.80
C LEU A 145 4.05 6.00 -23.21
N GLY A 146 3.13 6.89 -22.81
CA GLY A 146 1.78 6.50 -22.39
C GLY A 146 0.95 5.96 -23.56
N ARG A 147 1.03 6.58 -24.74
CA ARG A 147 0.40 6.08 -25.97
C ARG A 147 1.00 4.76 -26.43
N ASP A 148 2.33 4.67 -26.46
CA ASP A 148 3.03 3.42 -26.80
C ASP A 148 2.59 2.29 -25.86
N LEU A 149 2.46 2.57 -24.56
CA LEU A 149 2.01 1.60 -23.56
C LEU A 149 0.55 1.16 -23.82
N ALA A 150 -0.33 2.10 -24.16
CA ALA A 150 -1.70 1.80 -24.55
C ALA A 150 -1.76 0.90 -25.80
N ASP A 151 -0.92 1.16 -26.81
CA ASP A 151 -0.83 0.36 -28.03
C ASP A 151 -0.37 -1.07 -27.73
N ALA A 152 0.69 -1.20 -26.93
CA ALA A 152 1.26 -2.49 -26.56
C ALA A 152 0.31 -3.33 -25.71
N PHE A 153 -0.39 -2.71 -24.75
CA PHE A 153 -1.38 -3.38 -23.94
C PHE A 153 -2.60 -3.79 -24.76
N SER A 154 -3.10 -2.90 -25.62
CA SER A 154 -4.25 -3.19 -26.47
C SER A 154 -4.00 -4.36 -27.41
N SER A 155 -2.75 -4.55 -27.84
CA SER A 155 -2.34 -5.58 -28.80
C SER A 155 -2.10 -6.97 -28.18
N ARG A 156 -2.28 -7.15 -26.87
CA ARG A 156 -2.08 -8.45 -26.20
C ARG A 156 -3.03 -9.56 -26.72
N ASN A 157 -4.18 -9.18 -27.27
CA ASN A 157 -5.08 -10.10 -27.98
C ASN A 157 -5.26 -9.63 -29.42
N ARG A 158 -4.75 -10.41 -30.38
CA ARG A 158 -4.89 -10.10 -31.81
C ARG A 158 -6.33 -10.25 -32.33
N ALA A 159 -7.11 -11.15 -31.75
CA ALA A 159 -8.47 -11.43 -32.21
C ALA A 159 -9.47 -10.33 -31.80
N LEU A 160 -9.24 -9.71 -30.64
CA LEU A 160 -10.00 -8.56 -30.18
C LEU A 160 -9.09 -7.66 -29.34
N PRO A 161 -8.48 -6.63 -29.95
CA PRO A 161 -7.67 -5.66 -29.23
C PRO A 161 -8.46 -4.98 -28.11
N PHE A 162 -7.78 -4.59 -27.03
CA PHE A 162 -8.46 -4.04 -25.84
C PHE A 162 -9.27 -2.78 -26.15
N ARG A 163 -8.71 -1.83 -26.90
CA ARG A 163 -9.43 -0.60 -27.28
C ARG A 163 -10.65 -0.87 -28.15
N GLU A 164 -10.59 -1.89 -29.01
CA GLU A 164 -11.76 -2.32 -29.77
C GLU A 164 -12.83 -2.91 -28.84
N ALA A 165 -12.44 -3.74 -27.87
CA ALA A 165 -13.35 -4.26 -26.87
C ALA A 165 -14.01 -3.13 -26.04
N LEU A 166 -13.24 -2.12 -25.63
CA LEU A 166 -13.75 -0.92 -24.95
C LEU A 166 -14.74 -0.14 -25.83
N THR A 167 -14.44 0.01 -27.13
CA THR A 167 -15.34 0.66 -28.09
C THR A 167 -16.67 -0.08 -28.21
N ARG A 168 -16.62 -1.41 -28.36
CA ARG A 168 -17.80 -2.28 -28.42
C ARG A 168 -18.62 -2.19 -27.13
N TRP A 169 -17.95 -2.26 -25.97
CA TRP A 169 -18.57 -2.09 -24.66
C TRP A 169 -19.27 -0.75 -24.51
N ARG A 170 -18.61 0.35 -24.87
CA ARG A 170 -19.15 1.71 -24.83
C ARG A 170 -20.37 1.90 -25.72
N ARG A 171 -20.40 1.24 -26.89
CA ARG A 171 -21.58 1.22 -27.79
C ARG A 171 -22.74 0.38 -27.25
N GLY A 172 -22.53 -0.34 -26.16
CA GLY A 172 -23.54 -1.17 -25.50
C GLY A 172 -23.67 -2.57 -26.11
N HIS A 173 -22.62 -3.07 -26.77
CA HIS A 173 -22.60 -4.48 -27.18
C HIS A 173 -22.68 -5.40 -25.97
N THR A 174 -23.33 -6.54 -26.16
CA THR A 174 -23.44 -7.59 -25.16
C THR A 174 -22.22 -8.50 -25.23
N PHE A 175 -21.64 -8.78 -24.07
CA PHE A 175 -20.52 -9.70 -23.89
C PHE A 175 -20.98 -10.90 -23.07
N SER A 176 -20.58 -12.09 -23.52
CA SER A 176 -20.79 -13.35 -22.80
C SER A 176 -19.72 -13.55 -21.72
N GLN A 177 -19.93 -14.56 -20.85
CA GLN A 177 -18.87 -14.97 -19.90
C GLN A 177 -17.60 -15.42 -20.61
N ASP A 178 -17.70 -16.10 -21.75
CA ASP A 178 -16.54 -16.54 -22.51
C ASP A 178 -15.75 -15.37 -23.08
N ASP A 179 -16.44 -14.29 -23.48
CA ASP A 179 -15.77 -13.06 -23.89
C ASP A 179 -14.97 -12.44 -22.73
N PHE A 180 -15.55 -12.37 -21.53
CA PHE A 180 -14.86 -11.85 -20.36
C PHE A 180 -13.73 -12.76 -19.89
N LYS A 181 -13.88 -14.08 -20.00
CA LYS A 181 -12.82 -15.05 -19.71
C LYS A 181 -11.65 -14.88 -20.66
N ARG A 182 -11.90 -14.75 -21.97
CA ARG A 182 -10.87 -14.41 -22.97
C ARG A 182 -10.20 -13.08 -22.66
N ALA A 183 -10.99 -12.04 -22.37
CA ALA A 183 -10.45 -10.74 -22.02
C ALA A 183 -9.57 -10.80 -20.74
N GLY A 184 -10.01 -11.51 -19.71
CA GLY A 184 -9.24 -11.71 -18.48
C GLY A 184 -7.95 -12.51 -18.71
N ALA A 185 -7.97 -13.51 -19.59
CA ALA A 185 -6.79 -14.31 -19.92
C ALA A 185 -5.70 -13.51 -20.67
N HIS A 186 -6.07 -12.46 -21.42
CA HIS A 186 -5.12 -11.64 -22.18
C HIS A 186 -4.77 -10.31 -21.49
N PHE A 187 -5.74 -9.67 -20.84
CA PHE A 187 -5.62 -8.33 -20.27
C PHE A 187 -5.71 -8.33 -18.74
N GLY A 188 -5.82 -9.48 -18.09
CA GLY A 188 -5.90 -9.58 -16.64
C GLY A 188 -4.70 -8.98 -15.94
N VAL A 189 -4.91 -8.52 -14.71
CA VAL A 189 -3.90 -7.79 -13.92
C VAL A 189 -2.66 -8.64 -13.61
N ASP A 190 -2.83 -9.95 -13.51
CA ASP A 190 -1.79 -10.93 -13.22
C ASP A 190 -1.24 -11.59 -14.50
N VAL A 191 -1.76 -11.22 -15.69
CA VAL A 191 -1.27 -11.72 -16.97
C VAL A 191 0.03 -11.05 -17.34
N ALA A 192 1.05 -11.86 -17.61
CA ALA A 192 2.39 -11.41 -18.00
C ALA A 192 2.35 -10.39 -19.16
N PRO A 193 3.27 -9.41 -19.17
CA PRO A 193 3.32 -8.41 -20.21
C PRO A 193 3.72 -9.01 -21.55
N SER A 194 3.26 -8.35 -22.63
CA SER A 194 3.83 -8.62 -23.96
C SER A 194 5.29 -8.14 -24.00
N ARG A 195 6.06 -8.62 -24.98
CA ARG A 195 7.43 -8.15 -25.20
C ARG A 195 7.48 -6.63 -25.40
N THR A 196 6.62 -6.09 -26.24
CA THR A 196 6.54 -4.65 -26.53
C THR A 196 6.20 -3.84 -25.27
N GLU A 197 5.27 -4.33 -24.45
CA GLU A 197 4.93 -3.67 -23.19
C GLU A 197 6.09 -3.69 -22.21
N SER A 198 6.80 -4.82 -22.12
CA SER A 198 8.00 -4.96 -21.28
C SER A 198 9.10 -3.97 -21.70
N GLU A 199 9.34 -3.84 -23.01
CA GLU A 199 10.31 -2.88 -23.58
C GLU A 199 9.95 -1.43 -23.25
N ILE A 200 8.66 -1.08 -23.20
CA ILE A 200 8.21 0.27 -22.80
C ILE A 200 8.41 0.47 -21.29
N TRP A 201 8.10 -0.53 -20.46
CA TRP A 201 8.38 -0.46 -19.02
C TRP A 201 9.88 -0.33 -18.72
N CYS A 202 10.75 -1.02 -19.46
CA CYS A 202 12.20 -0.80 -19.38
C CYS A 202 12.55 0.68 -19.64
N LYS A 203 12.03 1.27 -20.73
CA LYS A 203 12.28 2.69 -21.04
C LYS A 203 11.78 3.64 -19.96
N LEU A 204 10.62 3.35 -19.36
CA LEU A 204 10.05 4.16 -18.27
C LEU A 204 10.94 4.08 -17.02
N ILE A 205 11.38 2.88 -16.64
CA ILE A 205 12.31 2.68 -15.52
C ILE A 205 13.65 3.36 -15.80
N ASP A 206 14.21 3.19 -16.99
CA ASP A 206 15.47 3.84 -17.39
C ASP A 206 15.38 5.37 -17.35
N THR A 207 14.26 5.92 -17.80
CA THR A 207 13.99 7.37 -17.73
C THR A 207 13.93 7.83 -16.28
N TRP A 208 13.19 7.11 -15.44
CA TRP A 208 13.12 7.39 -14.01
C TRP A 208 14.50 7.33 -13.34
N CYS A 209 15.30 6.30 -13.63
CA CYS A 209 16.66 6.15 -13.12
C CYS A 209 17.59 7.30 -13.53
N LYS A 210 17.44 7.82 -14.75
CA LYS A 210 18.22 8.98 -15.24
C LYS A 210 17.84 10.27 -14.51
N GLU A 211 16.55 10.50 -14.29
CA GLU A 211 16.02 11.69 -13.60
C GLU A 211 16.23 11.63 -12.08
N SER A 212 16.17 10.44 -11.51
CA SER A 212 16.21 10.18 -10.06
C SER A 212 17.40 9.31 -9.67
N ARG A 213 18.61 9.76 -10.03
CA ARG A 213 19.87 9.03 -9.82
C ARG A 213 20.10 8.52 -8.40
N ARG A 214 19.57 9.20 -7.39
CA ARG A 214 19.73 8.80 -5.98
C ARG A 214 19.07 7.45 -5.68
N VAL A 215 17.90 7.18 -6.26
CA VAL A 215 17.13 5.94 -6.05
C VAL A 215 17.30 4.92 -7.17
N GLU A 216 18.09 5.24 -8.20
CA GLU A 216 18.40 4.33 -9.32
C GLU A 216 18.86 2.94 -8.87
N PRO A 217 19.72 2.77 -7.84
CA PRO A 217 20.16 1.44 -7.41
C PRO A 217 19.02 0.51 -6.99
N LEU A 218 17.93 1.05 -6.43
CA LEU A 218 16.75 0.25 -6.05
C LEU A 218 16.02 -0.31 -7.28
N TRP A 219 16.09 0.39 -8.41
CA TRP A 219 15.41 0.03 -9.64
C TRP A 219 16.27 -0.80 -10.57
N SER A 220 17.58 -0.53 -10.67
CA SER A 220 18.49 -1.31 -11.51
C SER A 220 18.78 -2.70 -10.94
N ALA A 221 18.81 -2.81 -9.60
CA ALA A 221 19.07 -4.06 -8.90
C ALA A 221 18.19 -4.23 -7.64
N PRO A 222 16.85 -4.33 -7.77
CA PRO A 222 15.95 -4.47 -6.62
C PRO A 222 16.26 -5.73 -5.78
N PRO A 223 15.86 -5.76 -4.49
CA PRO A 223 16.08 -6.93 -3.64
C PRO A 223 15.45 -8.18 -4.28
N LYS A 224 16.21 -9.28 -4.28
CA LYS A 224 15.74 -10.55 -4.86
C LYS A 224 14.58 -11.12 -4.03
N TRP A 225 13.63 -11.78 -4.69
CA TRP A 225 12.51 -12.48 -4.01
C TRP A 225 12.98 -13.40 -2.88
N GLN A 226 14.04 -14.19 -3.09
CA GLN A 226 14.56 -15.09 -2.06
C GLN A 226 15.00 -14.34 -0.80
N ALA A 227 15.61 -13.16 -0.95
CA ALA A 227 16.04 -12.36 0.19
C ALA A 227 14.83 -11.73 0.93
N LEU A 228 13.83 -11.27 0.18
CA LEU A 228 12.59 -10.73 0.74
C LEU A 228 11.80 -11.81 1.50
N GLU A 229 11.56 -12.96 0.86
CA GLU A 229 10.85 -14.10 1.44
C GLU A 229 11.58 -14.64 2.68
N ALA A 230 12.90 -14.84 2.60
CA ALA A 230 13.70 -15.25 3.76
C ALA A 230 13.61 -14.22 4.89
N GLY A 231 13.72 -12.92 4.57
CA GLY A 231 13.61 -11.85 5.55
C GLY A 231 12.26 -11.77 6.25
N PHE A 232 11.18 -12.29 5.65
CA PHE A 232 9.84 -12.29 6.27
C PHE A 232 9.52 -13.57 7.05
N SER A 233 10.49 -14.47 7.22
CA SER A 233 10.29 -15.74 7.94
C SER A 233 10.35 -15.62 9.47
N SER A 234 11.12 -14.66 10.00
CA SER A 234 11.31 -14.47 11.43
C SER A 234 11.83 -13.07 11.76
N ALA A 235 11.82 -12.69 13.05
CA ALA A 235 12.37 -11.42 13.52
C ALA A 235 13.86 -11.27 13.23
N SER A 236 14.66 -12.31 13.48
CA SER A 236 16.09 -12.29 13.20
C SER A 236 16.38 -12.20 11.69
N ALA A 237 15.62 -12.92 10.87
CA ALA A 237 15.74 -12.84 9.42
C ALA A 237 15.36 -11.44 8.90
N TYR A 238 14.35 -10.81 9.48
CA TYR A 238 13.93 -9.46 9.12
C TYR A 238 15.01 -8.43 9.43
N ARG A 239 15.70 -8.56 10.57
CA ARG A 239 16.85 -7.72 10.90
C ARG A 239 18.02 -7.94 9.93
N VAL A 240 18.29 -9.18 9.55
CA VAL A 240 19.30 -9.52 8.55
C VAL A 240 18.95 -8.88 7.20
N LEU A 241 17.69 -8.93 6.77
CA LEU A 241 17.22 -8.27 5.54
C LEU A 241 17.51 -6.76 5.58
N TRP A 242 17.17 -6.06 6.67
CA TRP A 242 17.47 -4.63 6.82
C TRP A 242 18.96 -4.31 6.71
N ASN A 243 19.81 -5.15 7.29
CA ASN A 243 21.27 -4.99 7.19
C ASN A 243 21.75 -5.22 5.75
N GLN A 244 21.21 -6.22 5.06
CA GLN A 244 21.54 -6.50 3.65
C GLN A 244 21.09 -5.37 2.74
N VAL A 245 19.86 -4.88 2.88
CA VAL A 245 19.31 -3.77 2.10
C VAL A 245 20.17 -2.51 2.28
N ARG A 246 20.54 -2.15 3.52
CA ARG A 246 21.40 -0.99 3.78
C ARG A 246 22.80 -1.12 3.18
N ARG A 247 23.38 -2.33 3.19
CA ARG A 247 24.69 -2.59 2.57
C ARG A 247 24.60 -2.57 1.04
N GLN A 248 23.53 -3.12 0.48
CA GLN A 248 23.32 -3.16 -0.97
C GLN A 248 23.10 -1.76 -1.55
N TYR A 249 22.43 -0.87 -0.80
CA TYR A 249 22.11 0.48 -1.24
C TYR A 249 22.74 1.53 -0.32
N GLU A 250 24.07 1.52 -0.24
CA GLU A 250 24.84 2.43 0.63
C GLU A 250 24.52 3.92 0.38
N SER A 251 24.26 4.29 -0.88
CA SER A 251 23.85 5.66 -1.26
C SER A 251 22.53 6.12 -0.62
N LEU A 252 21.73 5.18 -0.11
CA LEU A 252 20.44 5.40 0.56
C LEU A 252 20.48 5.07 2.06
N ALA A 253 21.68 4.91 2.64
CA ALA A 253 21.84 4.49 4.03
C ALA A 253 21.12 5.41 5.02
N THR A 254 21.07 6.72 4.76
CA THR A 254 20.36 7.70 5.59
C THR A 254 18.85 7.45 5.58
N GLU A 255 18.25 7.33 4.39
CA GLU A 255 16.82 7.09 4.20
C GLU A 255 16.40 5.74 4.78
N LEU A 256 17.16 4.69 4.49
CA LEU A 256 16.90 3.35 4.98
C LEU A 256 17.02 3.27 6.50
N THR A 257 17.98 3.99 7.10
CA THR A 257 18.09 4.08 8.57
C THR A 257 16.90 4.83 9.18
N ALA A 258 16.43 5.90 8.54
CA ALA A 258 15.26 6.61 9.03
C ALA A 258 13.97 5.77 8.94
N ILE A 259 13.82 5.00 7.85
CA ILE A 259 12.71 4.07 7.68
C ILE A 259 12.75 2.97 8.76
N ASP A 260 13.91 2.34 8.98
CA ASP A 260 14.12 1.32 10.01
C ASP A 260 13.77 1.85 11.41
N ARG A 261 14.30 3.02 11.77
CA ARG A 261 14.01 3.67 13.07
C ARG A 261 12.53 4.01 13.21
N PHE A 262 11.91 4.58 12.17
CA PHE A 262 10.49 4.89 12.17
C PHE A 262 9.64 3.64 12.39
N GLU A 263 9.95 2.55 11.67
CA GLU A 263 9.20 1.30 11.78
C GLU A 263 9.27 0.69 13.17
N ARG A 264 10.48 0.64 13.74
CA ARG A 264 10.71 0.14 15.11
C ARG A 264 9.95 0.96 16.14
N LEU A 265 9.98 2.29 16.04
CA LEU A 265 9.21 3.17 16.93
C LEU A 265 7.70 3.03 16.75
N ALA A 266 7.23 2.97 15.51
CA ALA A 266 5.82 2.80 15.20
C ALA A 266 5.31 1.44 15.71
N ALA A 267 6.11 0.38 15.62
CA ALA A 267 5.81 -0.94 16.15
C ALA A 267 5.72 -0.93 17.69
N ALA A 268 6.73 -0.37 18.36
CA ALA A 268 6.80 -0.28 19.81
C ALA A 268 5.61 0.51 20.39
N THR A 269 5.33 1.69 19.84
CA THR A 269 4.23 2.53 20.32
C THR A 269 2.85 1.98 19.96
N GLN A 270 2.70 1.28 18.83
CA GLN A 270 1.47 0.56 18.51
C GLN A 270 1.22 -0.58 19.50
N PHE A 271 2.25 -1.37 19.82
CA PHE A 271 2.15 -2.44 20.82
C PHE A 271 1.73 -1.90 22.20
N VAL A 272 2.34 -0.80 22.66
CA VAL A 272 1.97 -0.16 23.93
C VAL A 272 0.50 0.27 23.94
N LEU A 273 0.02 0.88 22.85
CA LEU A 273 -1.39 1.25 22.72
C LEU A 273 -2.30 0.02 22.72
N ASP A 274 -1.95 -1.01 21.94
CA ASP A 274 -2.73 -2.26 21.83
C ASP A 274 -2.85 -2.96 23.19
N LEU A 275 -1.75 -3.04 23.95
CA LEU A 275 -1.75 -3.60 25.29
C LEU A 275 -2.68 -2.81 26.22
N ARG A 276 -2.65 -1.47 26.15
CA ARG A 276 -3.54 -0.63 26.96
C ARG A 276 -5.01 -0.80 26.57
N ILE A 277 -5.33 -0.86 25.29
CA ILE A 277 -6.71 -1.13 24.81
C ILE A 277 -7.17 -2.50 25.29
N ALA A 278 -6.34 -3.53 25.12
CA ALA A 278 -6.64 -4.89 25.56
C ALA A 278 -6.88 -5.00 27.07
N SER A 279 -6.11 -4.28 27.90
CA SER A 279 -6.32 -4.27 29.36
C SER A 279 -7.70 -3.75 29.77
N LEU A 280 -8.32 -2.90 28.94
CA LEU A 280 -9.67 -2.38 29.17
C LEU A 280 -10.74 -3.22 28.49
N GLU A 281 -10.44 -3.83 27.34
CA GLU A 281 -11.41 -4.57 26.53
C GLU A 281 -11.63 -6.00 27.02
N TYR A 282 -10.55 -6.68 27.39
CA TYR A 282 -10.55 -8.13 27.68
C TYR A 282 -10.43 -8.46 29.17
N GLY A 283 -10.58 -7.46 30.04
CA GLY A 283 -10.57 -7.63 31.50
C GLY A 283 -9.38 -8.47 31.97
N ASP A 284 -9.65 -9.46 32.83
CA ASP A 284 -8.67 -10.28 33.54
C ASP A 284 -7.60 -10.95 32.66
N THR A 285 -7.84 -11.14 31.36
CA THR A 285 -6.84 -11.74 30.46
C THR A 285 -5.63 -10.83 30.22
N PHE A 286 -5.84 -9.51 30.18
CA PHE A 286 -4.80 -8.52 29.89
C PHE A 286 -4.72 -7.39 30.91
N LYS A 287 -5.60 -7.41 31.92
CA LYS A 287 -5.61 -6.43 33.00
C LYS A 287 -4.30 -6.51 33.77
N ASP A 288 -3.66 -5.36 33.95
CA ASP A 288 -2.40 -5.20 34.66
C ASP A 288 -1.24 -6.06 34.12
N VAL A 289 -1.34 -6.55 32.87
CA VAL A 289 -0.23 -7.27 32.22
C VAL A 289 0.93 -6.30 31.99
N MET A 290 2.01 -6.55 32.72
CA MET A 290 3.31 -5.94 32.49
C MET A 290 4.18 -6.92 31.70
N PRO A 291 4.60 -6.60 30.48
CA PRO A 291 5.50 -7.46 29.72
C PRO A 291 6.80 -7.71 30.49
N HIS A 292 7.37 -8.91 30.38
CA HIS A 292 8.70 -9.19 30.91
C HIS A 292 9.72 -8.22 30.29
N GLY A 293 10.59 -7.60 31.09
CA GLY A 293 11.53 -6.58 30.60
C GLY A 293 10.91 -5.24 30.20
N ALA A 294 9.66 -4.93 30.60
CA ALA A 294 8.96 -3.70 30.23
C ALA A 294 9.78 -2.41 30.43
N GLN A 295 10.57 -2.32 31.50
CA GLN A 295 11.40 -1.15 31.76
C GLN A 295 12.63 -1.07 30.84
N ALA A 296 13.29 -2.19 30.56
CA ALA A 296 14.37 -2.25 29.58
C ALA A 296 13.86 -1.90 28.18
N PHE A 297 12.69 -2.42 27.80
CA PHE A 297 11.97 -2.06 26.58
C PHE A 297 11.63 -0.57 26.50
N ALA A 298 11.11 0.01 27.58
CA ALA A 298 10.77 1.42 27.63
C ALA A 298 12.02 2.30 27.49
N ALA A 299 13.11 1.97 28.18
CA ALA A 299 14.40 2.65 28.05
C ALA A 299 14.93 2.60 26.61
N ALA A 300 14.91 1.42 25.98
CA ALA A 300 15.33 1.27 24.59
C ALA A 300 14.44 2.05 23.61
N THR A 301 13.13 2.05 23.83
CA THR A 301 12.16 2.81 23.02
C THR A 301 12.36 4.33 23.18
N THR A 302 12.59 4.82 24.40
CA THR A 302 12.90 6.22 24.69
C THR A 302 14.20 6.66 24.01
N ALA A 303 15.26 5.84 24.10
CA ALA A 303 16.53 6.13 23.45
C ALA A 303 16.39 6.18 21.92
N LEU A 304 15.72 5.19 21.33
CA LEU A 304 15.43 5.15 19.90
C LEU A 304 14.62 6.38 19.44
N ALA A 305 13.67 6.85 20.26
CA ALA A 305 12.88 8.03 19.97
C ALA A 305 13.73 9.31 20.03
N ALA A 306 14.65 9.42 20.99
CA ALA A 306 15.59 10.52 21.07
C ALA A 306 16.52 10.56 19.84
N ASP A 307 17.04 9.41 19.41
CA ASP A 307 17.87 9.29 18.21
C ASP A 307 17.12 9.70 16.93
N TYR A 308 15.84 9.31 16.82
CA TYR A 308 14.99 9.70 15.70
C TYR A 308 14.72 11.21 15.67
N VAL A 309 14.49 11.82 16.84
CA VAL A 309 14.22 13.25 16.97
C VAL A 309 15.47 14.10 16.73
N ALA A 310 16.66 13.60 17.09
CA ALA A 310 17.93 14.30 16.88
C ALA A 310 18.36 14.32 15.40
N ALA A 311 17.97 13.30 14.62
CA ALA A 311 18.29 13.20 13.20
C ALA A 311 17.03 12.83 12.38
N PRO A 312 16.02 13.70 12.30
CA PRO A 312 14.77 13.36 11.64
C PRO A 312 14.96 13.44 10.13
N ALA A 313 14.82 12.31 9.42
CA ALA A 313 14.68 12.36 7.96
C ALA A 313 13.28 12.84 7.54
N PHE A 314 12.27 12.71 8.41
CA PHE A 314 10.91 13.20 8.17
C PHE A 314 10.17 13.58 9.46
N HIS A 315 9.11 14.38 9.32
CA HIS A 315 8.28 14.88 10.43
C HIS A 315 7.74 13.77 11.35
N ASP A 316 7.97 13.96 12.65
CA ASP A 316 7.34 13.21 13.74
C ASP A 316 5.81 13.40 13.71
N SER A 317 5.05 12.32 13.83
CA SER A 317 3.58 12.33 13.81
C SER A 317 3.06 13.19 14.95
N ARG A 318 2.77 14.48 14.69
CA ARG A 318 2.34 15.47 15.70
C ARG A 318 3.18 15.43 17.00
N ARG A 319 4.50 15.20 16.88
CA ARG A 319 5.44 15.15 18.01
C ARG A 319 5.30 13.93 18.94
N LEU A 320 4.71 12.83 18.50
CA LEU A 320 4.62 11.58 19.29
C LEU A 320 6.00 11.11 19.75
N PHE A 321 6.96 10.97 18.85
CA PHE A 321 8.28 10.44 19.20
C PHE A 321 9.07 11.42 20.09
N ALA A 322 8.90 12.73 19.89
CA ALA A 322 9.41 13.75 20.79
C ALA A 322 8.78 13.69 22.19
N SER A 323 7.51 13.27 22.31
CA SER A 323 6.86 13.00 23.59
C SER A 323 7.43 11.73 24.23
N VAL A 324 7.50 10.64 23.47
CA VAL A 324 8.05 9.33 23.90
C VAL A 324 9.50 9.43 24.37
N ALA A 325 10.33 10.26 23.72
CA ALA A 325 11.71 10.53 24.14
C ALA A 325 11.81 11.14 25.55
N LYS A 326 10.70 11.67 26.10
CA LYS A 326 10.62 12.23 27.46
C LYS A 326 10.07 11.23 28.49
N ALA A 327 9.86 9.97 28.14
CA ALA A 327 9.35 8.95 29.06
C ALA A 327 10.41 8.46 30.07
N ALA A 328 11.67 8.87 29.90
CA ALA A 328 12.79 8.55 30.80
C ALA A 328 12.97 7.05 31.08
N GLY A 329 12.60 6.20 30.12
CA GLY A 329 12.69 4.75 30.24
C GLY A 329 11.69 4.10 31.19
N ASP A 330 10.67 4.83 31.65
CA ASP A 330 9.58 4.26 32.44
C ASP A 330 8.41 3.80 31.55
N PHE A 331 8.02 2.52 31.68
CA PHE A 331 6.97 1.92 30.85
C PHE A 331 5.60 2.54 31.07
N ARG A 332 5.30 2.96 32.30
CA ARG A 332 4.03 3.64 32.60
C ARG A 332 4.00 5.03 31.96
N ALA A 333 5.07 5.81 32.10
CA ALA A 333 5.21 7.12 31.46
C ALA A 333 5.17 7.03 29.93
N LEU A 334 5.76 5.97 29.36
CA LEU A 334 5.67 5.63 27.94
C LEU A 334 4.21 5.39 27.53
N THR A 335 3.50 4.56 28.30
CA THR A 335 2.08 4.25 28.06
C THR A 335 1.21 5.51 28.11
N GLU A 336 1.40 6.35 29.11
CA GLU A 336 0.69 7.63 29.25
C GLU A 336 0.89 8.52 28.01
N ARG A 337 2.14 8.69 27.54
CA ARG A 337 2.45 9.51 26.35
C ARG A 337 1.81 8.97 25.07
N VAL A 338 1.82 7.65 24.89
CA VAL A 338 1.20 7.00 23.74
C VAL A 338 -0.33 7.19 23.77
N VAL A 339 -0.95 7.04 24.94
CA VAL A 339 -2.39 7.24 25.14
C VAL A 339 -2.78 8.70 24.94
N ASP A 340 -2.06 9.64 25.52
CA ASP A 340 -2.33 11.09 25.38
C ASP A 340 -2.28 11.50 23.92
N HIS A 341 -1.23 11.08 23.20
CA HIS A 341 -1.14 11.33 21.76
C HIS A 341 -2.29 10.69 20.99
N HIS A 342 -2.71 9.47 21.34
CA HIS A 342 -3.87 8.84 20.72
C HIS A 342 -5.14 9.69 20.90
N VAL A 343 -5.41 10.16 22.13
CA VAL A 343 -6.57 11.01 22.43
C VAL A 343 -6.52 12.32 21.63
N ASP A 344 -5.39 13.01 21.67
CA ASP A 344 -5.18 14.27 20.95
C ASP A 344 -5.33 14.07 19.44
N HIS A 345 -4.74 12.99 18.93
CA HIS A 345 -4.75 12.68 17.51
C HIS A 345 -6.17 12.45 16.98
N GLN A 346 -6.96 11.62 17.66
CA GLN A 346 -8.34 11.33 17.27
C GLN A 346 -9.25 12.56 17.45
N THR A 347 -9.10 13.27 18.57
CA THR A 347 -9.90 14.47 18.86
C THR A 347 -9.68 15.54 17.79
N ALA A 348 -8.44 15.81 17.39
CA ALA A 348 -8.14 16.76 16.32
C ALA A 348 -8.43 16.24 14.90
N LYS A 349 -8.90 14.98 14.75
CA LYS A 349 -9.55 14.48 13.52
C LYS A 349 -11.08 14.61 13.57
N GLY A 350 -11.65 15.06 14.69
CA GLY A 350 -13.09 15.07 14.92
C GLY A 350 -13.69 13.66 15.09
N ILE A 351 -12.89 12.70 15.56
CA ILE A 351 -13.30 11.30 15.74
C ILE A 351 -13.19 10.95 17.24
N SER A 352 -14.13 10.16 17.75
CA SER A 352 -14.04 9.64 19.12
C SER A 352 -12.78 8.78 19.29
N PRO A 353 -11.94 9.06 20.30
CA PRO A 353 -10.80 8.20 20.61
C PRO A 353 -11.27 6.82 21.06
N ILE A 354 -10.40 5.82 20.93
CA ILE A 354 -10.65 4.44 21.34
C ILE A 354 -10.70 4.37 22.87
N ILE A 355 -9.76 5.06 23.54
CA ILE A 355 -9.69 5.20 24.98
C ILE A 355 -9.74 6.69 25.32
N LYS A 356 -10.47 7.06 26.37
CA LYS A 356 -10.37 8.38 26.99
C LYS A 356 -10.66 8.27 28.49
N ASP A 357 -9.95 9.02 29.32
CA ASP A 357 -10.17 9.07 30.77
C ASP A 357 -10.15 7.65 31.41
N SER A 358 -9.21 6.82 30.96
CA SER A 358 -9.08 5.39 31.34
C SER A 358 -10.29 4.50 31.04
N LYS A 359 -11.19 4.93 30.15
CA LYS A 359 -12.36 4.17 29.71
C LYS A 359 -12.23 3.80 28.24
N LEU A 360 -12.60 2.56 27.92
CA LEU A 360 -12.76 2.12 26.55
C LEU A 360 -14.04 2.72 25.98
N LEU A 361 -13.92 3.50 24.90
CA LEU A 361 -15.05 4.10 24.19
C LEU A 361 -15.41 3.33 22.92
N VAL A 362 -14.46 2.59 22.35
CA VAL A 362 -14.65 1.81 21.10
C VAL A 362 -14.01 0.44 21.24
N ALA A 363 -14.81 -0.62 21.29
CA ALA A 363 -14.34 -2.01 21.36
C ALA A 363 -13.99 -2.58 19.97
N GLY A 364 -13.38 -3.78 19.95
CA GLY A 364 -13.03 -4.51 18.74
C GLY A 364 -11.87 -3.88 17.96
N ARG A 365 -10.96 -3.19 18.66
CA ARG A 365 -9.85 -2.44 18.04
C ARG A 365 -8.50 -3.11 18.17
N VAL A 366 -8.39 -4.15 18.97
CA VAL A 366 -7.19 -4.97 19.13
C VAL A 366 -7.50 -6.42 18.76
N ASN A 367 -6.54 -7.08 18.12
CA ASN A 367 -6.60 -8.52 17.88
C ASN A 367 -5.89 -9.25 19.03
N SER A 368 -6.64 -9.98 19.84
CA SER A 368 -6.10 -10.65 21.03
C SER A 368 -5.04 -11.72 20.71
N ASN A 369 -5.16 -12.43 19.58
CA ASN A 369 -4.16 -13.42 19.17
C ASN A 369 -2.84 -12.75 18.80
N ARG A 370 -2.90 -11.65 18.05
CA ARG A 370 -1.72 -10.85 17.70
C ARG A 370 -1.03 -10.28 18.94
N LEU A 371 -1.81 -9.87 19.96
CA LEU A 371 -1.23 -9.38 21.21
C LEU A 371 -0.57 -10.50 22.02
N LYS A 372 -1.14 -11.71 22.02
CA LYS A 372 -0.49 -12.89 22.62
C LYS A 372 0.82 -13.24 21.92
N GLU A 373 0.86 -13.18 20.59
CA GLU A 373 2.11 -13.32 19.82
C GLU A 373 3.14 -12.24 20.20
N ALA A 374 2.68 -10.99 20.40
CA ALA A 374 3.54 -9.91 20.87
C ALA A 374 4.10 -10.20 22.26
N LEU A 375 3.29 -10.65 23.22
CA LEU A 375 3.76 -11.00 24.57
C LEU A 375 4.74 -12.18 24.56
N ALA A 376 4.51 -13.19 23.71
CA ALA A 376 5.43 -14.31 23.55
C ALA A 376 6.82 -13.86 23.04
N ILE A 377 6.92 -12.76 22.27
CA ILE A 377 8.21 -12.15 21.92
C ILE A 377 8.94 -11.67 23.17
N PHE A 378 8.25 -11.03 24.12
CA PHE A 378 8.86 -10.56 25.36
C PHE A 378 9.31 -11.72 26.24
N ASP A 379 8.50 -12.78 26.35
CA ASP A 379 8.84 -13.97 27.13
C ASP A 379 10.10 -14.67 26.57
N ASN A 380 10.18 -14.82 25.24
CA ASN A 380 11.31 -15.47 24.58
C ASN A 380 12.60 -14.62 24.55
N ALA A 381 12.49 -13.30 24.66
CA ALA A 381 13.63 -12.39 24.59
C ALA A 381 14.36 -12.23 25.94
N SER A 382 13.79 -12.70 27.05
CA SER A 382 14.43 -12.73 28.40
C SER A 382 15.19 -11.43 28.74
N ASP A 383 14.48 -10.30 28.72
CA ASP A 383 14.98 -8.93 28.96
C ASP A 383 15.89 -8.29 27.89
N ASP A 384 16.20 -8.96 26.78
CA ASP A 384 16.89 -8.32 25.65
C ASP A 384 15.97 -7.35 24.91
N ALA A 385 16.06 -6.06 25.27
CA ALA A 385 15.27 -4.99 24.68
C ALA A 385 15.50 -4.84 23.16
N ALA A 386 16.68 -5.20 22.63
CA ALA A 386 16.93 -5.17 21.19
C ALA A 386 16.17 -6.29 20.49
N ALA A 387 16.19 -7.51 21.04
CA ALA A 387 15.42 -8.64 20.54
C ALA A 387 13.90 -8.38 20.62
N GLN A 388 13.42 -7.75 21.70
CA GLN A 388 12.02 -7.34 21.85
C GLN A 388 11.61 -6.35 20.75
N LEU A 389 12.41 -5.31 20.51
CA LEU A 389 12.15 -4.32 19.46
C LEU A 389 12.19 -4.95 18.07
N ASP A 390 13.12 -5.86 17.79
CA ASP A 390 13.23 -6.54 16.50
C ASP A 390 12.03 -7.48 16.26
N GLY A 391 11.60 -8.20 17.31
CA GLY A 391 10.40 -9.02 17.26
C GLY A 391 9.13 -8.20 17.00
N LEU A 392 8.96 -7.08 17.70
CA LEU A 392 7.84 -6.17 17.49
C LEU A 392 7.88 -5.52 16.10
N GLN A 393 9.06 -5.10 15.63
CA GLN A 393 9.22 -4.56 14.28
C GLN A 393 8.74 -5.57 13.23
N PHE A 394 9.12 -6.84 13.37
CA PHE A 394 8.68 -7.91 12.48
C PHE A 394 7.17 -8.15 12.54
N LEU A 395 6.59 -8.22 13.75
CA LEU A 395 5.16 -8.47 13.96
C LEU A 395 4.31 -7.32 13.40
N TYR A 396 4.71 -6.07 13.68
CA TYR A 396 4.05 -4.82 13.27
C TYR A 396 4.62 -4.20 11.99
N ARG A 397 5.30 -5.00 11.18
CA ARG A 397 5.99 -4.52 9.98
C ARG A 397 5.09 -3.79 8.99
N ARG A 398 5.71 -2.89 8.24
CA ARG A 398 5.08 -2.05 7.21
C ARG A 398 5.61 -2.42 5.84
N GLN A 399 4.78 -2.17 4.84
CA GLN A 399 5.10 -2.38 3.42
C GLN A 399 5.97 -1.21 2.93
N TRP A 400 7.26 -1.40 2.72
CA TRP A 400 8.18 -0.37 2.20
C TRP A 400 8.37 -0.40 0.68
N HIS A 401 7.52 -1.16 -0.01
CA HIS A 401 7.45 -1.27 -1.48
C HIS A 401 8.66 -1.93 -2.16
N PHE A 402 9.57 -2.57 -1.42
CA PHE A 402 10.64 -3.40 -2.03
C PHE A 402 10.07 -4.53 -2.90
N GLU A 403 9.03 -5.24 -2.44
CA GLU A 403 8.34 -6.27 -3.22
C GLU A 403 7.68 -5.70 -4.49
N LYS A 404 7.11 -4.48 -4.40
CA LYS A 404 6.50 -3.80 -5.55
C LYS A 404 7.58 -3.41 -6.57
N CYS A 405 8.67 -2.80 -6.11
CA CYS A 405 9.81 -2.47 -6.97
C CYS A 405 10.32 -3.72 -7.69
N ARG A 406 10.50 -4.83 -6.95
CA ARG A 406 10.91 -6.11 -7.52
C ARG A 406 9.89 -6.66 -8.54
N SER A 407 8.60 -6.59 -8.24
CA SER A 407 7.54 -7.02 -9.15
C SER A 407 7.52 -6.21 -10.45
N TRP A 408 7.73 -4.88 -10.37
CA TRP A 408 7.78 -4.00 -11.54
C TRP A 408 9.01 -4.27 -12.40
N TYR A 409 10.13 -4.52 -11.75
CA TYR A 409 11.36 -4.92 -12.45
C TYR A 409 11.17 -6.23 -13.20
N ASP A 410 10.60 -7.25 -12.56
CA ASP A 410 10.36 -8.54 -13.19
C ASP A 410 9.35 -8.44 -14.34
N TRP A 411 8.39 -7.53 -14.23
CA TRP A 411 7.47 -7.18 -15.31
C TRP A 411 8.18 -6.53 -16.51
N ALA A 412 9.12 -5.61 -16.27
CA ALA A 412 9.92 -5.01 -17.35
C ALA A 412 10.92 -6.01 -17.95
N HIS A 413 11.38 -6.99 -17.17
CA HIS A 413 12.42 -7.95 -17.54
C HIS A 413 11.96 -9.42 -17.46
N PRO A 414 10.90 -9.83 -18.20
CA PRO A 414 10.27 -11.15 -18.03
C PRO A 414 11.20 -12.32 -18.40
N GLN A 415 12.19 -12.10 -19.27
CA GLN A 415 13.16 -13.15 -19.67
C GLN A 415 14.05 -13.63 -18.52
N ARG A 416 14.12 -12.90 -17.39
CA ARG A 416 14.85 -13.32 -16.18
C ARG A 416 14.03 -14.24 -15.26
N LEU A 417 12.75 -14.47 -15.55
CA LEU A 417 11.89 -15.42 -14.83
C LEU A 417 12.04 -16.85 -15.39
N ALA A 418 12.39 -17.02 -16.66
CA ALA A 418 12.54 -18.33 -17.32
C ALA A 418 13.86 -19.07 -16.99
N ALA A 419 14.75 -18.44 -16.22
CA ALA A 419 16.00 -19.03 -15.73
C ALA A 419 15.90 -19.49 -14.25
N ARG A 420 14.68 -19.70 -13.75
CA ARG A 420 14.41 -20.27 -12.42
C ARG A 420 13.75 -21.63 -12.55
#